data_AF-A0A9D9ZGN3-F1
#
_entry.id   AF-A0A9D9ZGN3-F1
#
_cell.length_a   1.000
_cell.length_b   1.000
_cell.length_c   1.000
_cell.angle_alpha   90.00
_cell.angle_beta   90.00
_cell.angle_gamma   90.00
#
_symmetry.space_group_name_H-M   'P 1'
#
loop_
_entity.id
_entity.type
_entity.pdbx_description
1 polymer ?
#
loop_
_entity_poly.entity_id
_entity_poly.type
_entity_poly.pdbx_seq_one_letter_code
_entity_poly.pdbx_strand_id
1 'polypeptide(L)'
;MQTFEIILSVISGLSLICALGALIFSKRAAKQSSSEDFAVLNSKISDLTKSTSDEFQRNRIETHQSLENMSAKLEAMTKLSYENREKMNETIAQSLNMIRDKSIEQNERQSKIIETSIQKMQESNEKKLDQMRMTVDEKLTSTLTTRLDSSFKTVSEQLEKLYKSLGEMKELSNGVTSNVTTLNRVLTNVKARGTWAEVQLKGILDQTIPTMYEENVATGEKATERVEFAVKIPSSEKGAEPTLLPIDSKFPMEDYIRLCDAADNADAAALAAARKALEDRILGEAKEIRKYINVPKTTPYAIMYLATEGLYAEIASSRSGLPEKLQNEYNIMIAGPITITALLNSLSMGFKTVAINEKANEVRKLLAACKTQYDIFGTVLQKAKKKIDDAGRSLDDAQHRNSIIQKKLRGVEDIERSEAENILSIDQGFADTEDDN
;
A
#
# COMPACT_ATOMS: atom_id res chain seq x y z
N MET A 1 136.67 -76.24 -93.02
CA MET A 1 135.73 -75.14 -93.31
C MET A 1 134.26 -75.45 -92.99
N GLN A 2 133.80 -76.70 -92.80
CA GLN A 2 132.39 -76.97 -92.45
C GLN A 2 132.01 -76.77 -90.96
N THR A 3 132.98 -76.64 -90.05
CA THR A 3 132.71 -76.50 -88.61
C THR A 3 132.37 -75.07 -88.16
N PHE A 4 132.64 -74.05 -88.98
CA PHE A 4 132.46 -72.64 -88.60
C PHE A 4 131.03 -72.12 -88.86
N GLU A 5 130.33 -72.62 -89.89
CA GLU A 5 128.94 -72.20 -90.19
C GLU A 5 127.92 -72.71 -89.16
N ILE A 6 128.17 -73.85 -88.53
CA ILE A 6 127.27 -74.43 -87.51
C ILE A 6 127.30 -73.60 -86.22
N ILE A 7 128.44 -73.00 -85.86
CA ILE A 7 128.57 -72.19 -84.64
C ILE A 7 127.83 -70.85 -84.80
N LEU A 8 127.85 -70.25 -86.00
CA LEU A 8 127.21 -68.96 -86.25
C LEU A 8 125.67 -69.04 -86.18
N SER A 9 125.07 -70.13 -86.67
CA SER A 9 123.60 -70.31 -86.65
C SER A 9 123.04 -70.58 -85.23
N VAL A 10 123.83 -71.22 -84.36
CA VAL A 10 123.44 -71.47 -82.97
C VAL A 10 123.45 -70.17 -82.15
N ILE A 11 124.41 -69.28 -82.39
CA ILE A 11 124.51 -68.00 -81.67
C ILE A 11 123.36 -67.05 -82.08
N SER A 12 122.98 -66.99 -83.36
CA SER A 12 121.84 -66.16 -83.78
C SER A 12 120.52 -66.65 -83.18
N GLY A 13 120.34 -67.97 -83.09
CA GLY A 13 119.17 -68.60 -82.47
C GLY A 13 119.01 -68.27 -80.99
N LEU A 14 120.12 -68.26 -80.21
CA LEU A 14 120.06 -67.93 -78.78
C LEU A 14 119.67 -66.45 -78.53
N SER A 15 120.16 -65.52 -79.35
CA SER A 15 119.84 -64.08 -79.15
C SER A 15 118.35 -63.77 -79.35
N LEU A 16 117.70 -64.48 -80.30
CA LEU A 16 116.29 -64.28 -80.62
C LEU A 16 115.37 -64.75 -79.49
N ILE A 17 115.75 -65.82 -78.80
CA ILE A 17 115.02 -66.38 -77.64
C ILE A 17 115.11 -65.43 -76.44
N CYS A 18 116.28 -64.83 -76.18
CA CYS A 18 116.43 -63.86 -75.10
C CYS A 18 115.59 -62.58 -75.33
N ALA A 19 115.52 -62.09 -76.57
CA ALA A 19 114.72 -60.91 -76.91
C ALA A 19 113.20 -61.13 -76.73
N LEU A 20 112.71 -62.31 -77.11
CA LEU A 20 111.31 -62.70 -76.90
C LEU A 20 110.94 -62.88 -75.42
N GLY A 21 111.87 -63.38 -74.59
CA GLY A 21 111.67 -63.52 -73.15
C GLY A 21 111.48 -62.17 -72.42
N ALA A 22 112.25 -61.15 -72.79
CA ALA A 22 112.17 -59.83 -72.16
C ALA A 22 110.84 -59.10 -72.45
N LEU A 23 110.29 -59.28 -73.65
CA LEU A 23 109.05 -58.62 -74.10
C LEU A 23 107.80 -59.19 -73.41
N ILE A 24 107.80 -60.49 -73.08
CA ILE A 24 106.67 -61.14 -72.38
C ILE A 24 106.63 -60.75 -70.90
N PHE A 25 107.80 -60.55 -70.27
CA PHE A 25 107.87 -60.23 -68.85
C PHE A 25 107.35 -58.81 -68.53
N SER A 26 107.67 -57.82 -69.38
CA SER A 26 107.21 -56.43 -69.19
C SER A 26 105.69 -56.27 -69.31
N LYS A 27 105.05 -56.96 -70.26
CA LYS A 27 103.58 -56.93 -70.42
C LYS A 27 102.82 -57.60 -69.28
N ARG A 28 103.44 -58.54 -68.57
CA ARG A 28 102.82 -59.23 -67.42
C ARG A 28 102.80 -58.35 -66.17
N ALA A 29 103.86 -57.58 -65.93
CA ALA A 29 103.96 -56.70 -64.77
C ALA A 29 102.93 -55.56 -64.78
N ALA A 30 102.67 -54.94 -65.94
CA ALA A 30 101.73 -53.82 -66.06
C ALA A 30 100.25 -54.22 -65.89
N LYS A 31 99.89 -55.48 -66.19
CA LYS A 31 98.49 -55.96 -66.11
C LYS A 31 98.09 -56.38 -64.68
N GLN A 32 99.06 -56.67 -63.81
CA GLN A 32 98.80 -57.18 -62.46
C GLN A 32 98.57 -56.05 -61.45
N SER A 33 99.27 -54.92 -61.56
CA SER A 33 99.11 -53.78 -60.63
C SER A 33 97.75 -53.08 -60.77
N SER A 34 97.20 -52.96 -61.98
CA SER A 34 95.93 -52.24 -62.19
C SER A 34 94.67 -53.02 -61.75
N SER A 35 94.76 -54.34 -61.53
CA SER A 35 93.59 -55.13 -61.08
C SER A 35 93.45 -55.18 -59.55
N GLU A 36 94.53 -54.99 -58.80
CA GLU A 36 94.50 -55.06 -57.34
C GLU A 36 93.85 -53.81 -56.71
N ASP A 37 94.14 -52.61 -57.21
CA ASP A 37 93.54 -51.36 -56.67
C ASP A 37 92.03 -51.26 -56.92
N PHE A 38 91.55 -51.78 -58.06
CA PHE A 38 90.11 -51.81 -58.38
C PHE A 38 89.33 -52.81 -57.52
N ALA A 39 89.97 -53.91 -57.10
CA ALA A 39 89.37 -54.90 -56.23
C ALA A 39 89.16 -54.39 -54.80
N VAL A 40 90.12 -53.62 -54.27
CA VAL A 40 90.07 -53.05 -52.91
C VAL A 40 89.05 -51.91 -52.81
N LEU A 41 88.86 -51.12 -53.87
CA LEU A 41 87.86 -50.07 -53.88
C LEU A 41 86.42 -50.64 -53.92
N ASN A 42 86.21 -51.70 -54.72
CA ASN A 42 84.91 -52.37 -54.79
C ASN A 42 84.54 -53.08 -53.48
N SER A 43 85.52 -53.65 -52.76
CA SER A 43 85.25 -54.27 -51.46
C SER A 43 84.83 -53.23 -50.42
N LYS A 44 85.49 -52.06 -50.36
CA LYS A 44 85.11 -50.98 -49.44
C LYS A 44 83.72 -50.40 -49.73
N ILE A 45 83.35 -50.24 -51.01
CA ILE A 45 82.00 -49.76 -51.37
C ILE A 45 80.93 -50.81 -51.01
N SER A 46 81.21 -52.09 -51.26
CA SER A 46 80.33 -53.19 -50.87
C SER A 46 80.11 -53.23 -49.35
N ASP A 47 81.17 -53.12 -48.55
CA ASP A 47 81.07 -53.15 -47.09
C ASP A 47 80.31 -51.94 -46.53
N LEU A 48 80.52 -50.75 -47.11
CA LEU A 48 79.81 -49.54 -46.70
C LEU A 48 78.30 -49.61 -47.03
N THR A 49 77.97 -50.13 -48.22
CA THR A 49 76.58 -50.35 -48.66
C THR A 49 75.88 -51.39 -47.76
N LYS A 50 76.62 -52.41 -47.32
CA LYS A 50 76.10 -53.44 -46.42
C LYS A 50 75.85 -52.89 -45.02
N SER A 51 76.80 -52.11 -44.48
CA SER A 51 76.66 -51.48 -43.16
C SER A 51 75.49 -50.49 -43.10
N THR A 52 75.31 -49.66 -44.13
CA THR A 52 74.17 -48.73 -44.19
C THR A 52 72.86 -49.46 -44.34
N SER A 53 72.79 -50.50 -45.18
CA SER A 53 71.61 -51.35 -45.30
C SER A 53 71.23 -52.01 -43.97
N ASP A 54 72.20 -52.49 -43.20
CA ASP A 54 71.96 -53.12 -41.90
C ASP A 54 71.46 -52.11 -40.85
N GLU A 55 71.98 -50.87 -40.82
CA GLU A 55 71.45 -49.81 -39.95
C GLU A 55 70.02 -49.40 -40.32
N PHE A 56 69.71 -49.29 -41.62
CA PHE A 56 68.35 -49.00 -42.07
C PHE A 56 67.36 -50.10 -41.68
N GLN A 57 67.78 -51.37 -41.74
CA GLN A 57 66.93 -52.47 -41.28
C GLN A 57 66.69 -52.40 -39.76
N ARG A 58 67.73 -52.13 -38.95
CA ARG A 58 67.56 -51.95 -37.50
C ARG A 58 66.65 -50.78 -37.15
N ASN A 59 66.84 -49.63 -37.79
CA ASN A 59 66.01 -48.45 -37.56
C ASN A 59 64.55 -48.70 -37.96
N ARG A 60 64.30 -49.42 -39.07
CA ARG A 60 62.95 -49.85 -39.46
C ARG A 60 62.30 -50.76 -38.43
N ILE A 61 63.07 -51.68 -37.84
CA ILE A 61 62.56 -52.59 -36.81
C ILE A 61 62.24 -51.81 -35.52
N GLU A 62 63.12 -50.93 -35.07
CA GLU A 62 62.90 -50.10 -33.87
C GLU A 62 61.72 -49.14 -34.04
N THR A 63 61.58 -48.50 -35.19
CA THR A 63 60.43 -47.62 -35.48
C THR A 63 59.13 -48.39 -35.59
N HIS A 64 59.14 -49.59 -36.19
CA HIS A 64 57.96 -50.46 -36.22
C HIS A 64 57.55 -50.89 -34.81
N GLN A 65 58.52 -51.30 -33.99
CA GLN A 65 58.27 -51.70 -32.61
C GLN A 65 57.80 -50.53 -31.73
N SER A 66 58.30 -49.32 -31.97
CA SER A 66 57.82 -48.09 -31.31
C SER A 66 56.38 -47.76 -31.71
N LEU A 67 56.03 -47.91 -33.00
CA LEU A 67 54.68 -47.70 -33.50
C LEU A 67 53.69 -48.75 -32.97
N GLU A 68 54.09 -50.02 -32.87
CA GLU A 68 53.26 -51.06 -32.25
C GLU A 68 53.01 -50.77 -30.77
N ASN A 69 54.05 -50.38 -30.02
CA ASN A 69 53.91 -49.99 -28.61
C ASN A 69 53.02 -48.75 -28.44
N MET A 70 53.13 -47.78 -29.34
CA MET A 70 52.28 -46.59 -29.33
C MET A 70 50.83 -46.91 -29.68
N SER A 71 50.60 -47.78 -30.66
CA SER A 71 49.27 -48.27 -31.04
C SER A 71 48.61 -49.02 -29.87
N ALA A 72 49.35 -49.94 -29.24
CA ALA A 72 48.86 -50.68 -28.07
C ALA A 72 48.54 -49.74 -26.90
N LYS A 73 49.34 -48.69 -26.69
CA LYS A 73 49.09 -47.69 -25.64
C LYS A 73 47.90 -46.79 -25.96
N LEU A 74 47.70 -46.42 -27.22
CA LEU A 74 46.52 -45.69 -27.69
C LEU A 74 45.25 -46.54 -27.52
N GLU A 75 45.30 -47.82 -27.85
CA GLU A 75 44.19 -48.76 -27.68
C GLU A 75 43.84 -48.95 -26.18
N ALA A 76 44.85 -49.06 -25.31
CA ALA A 76 44.63 -49.08 -23.87
C ALA A 76 44.03 -47.77 -23.35
N MET A 77 44.46 -46.62 -23.89
CA MET A 77 43.95 -45.30 -23.51
C MET A 77 42.50 -45.07 -23.98
N THR A 78 42.15 -45.50 -25.19
CA THR A 78 40.77 -45.41 -25.68
C THR A 78 39.84 -46.34 -24.91
N LYS A 79 40.30 -47.55 -24.56
CA LYS A 79 39.55 -48.46 -23.69
C LYS A 79 39.32 -47.87 -22.29
N LEU A 80 40.37 -47.32 -21.66
CA LEU A 80 40.25 -46.67 -20.35
C LEU A 80 39.33 -45.45 -20.41
N SER A 81 39.40 -44.65 -21.49
CA SER A 81 38.50 -43.52 -21.70
C SER A 81 37.05 -43.95 -21.88
N TYR A 82 36.81 -45.09 -22.53
CA TYR A 82 35.47 -45.66 -22.69
C TYR A 82 34.91 -46.14 -21.34
N GLU A 83 35.71 -46.88 -20.57
CA GLU A 83 35.35 -47.35 -19.23
C GLU A 83 35.09 -46.19 -18.26
N ASN A 84 35.89 -45.12 -18.30
CA ASN A 84 35.64 -43.92 -17.50
C ASN A 84 34.34 -43.21 -17.89
N ARG A 85 34.03 -43.14 -19.19
CA ARG A 85 32.79 -42.52 -19.68
C ARG A 85 31.56 -43.35 -19.28
N GLU A 86 31.67 -44.67 -19.29
CA GLU A 86 30.62 -45.60 -18.86
C GLU A 86 30.35 -45.45 -17.36
N LYS A 87 31.40 -45.48 -16.51
CA LYS A 87 31.27 -45.24 -15.06
C LYS A 87 30.69 -43.86 -14.75
N MET A 88 31.06 -42.84 -15.51
CA MET A 88 30.50 -41.49 -15.33
C MET A 88 29.02 -41.46 -15.69
N ASN A 89 28.60 -42.11 -16.78
CA ASN A 89 27.19 -42.23 -17.15
C ASN A 89 26.39 -43.03 -16.10
N GLU A 90 26.94 -44.12 -15.56
CA GLU A 90 26.31 -44.86 -14.47
C GLU A 90 26.15 -44.01 -13.21
N THR A 91 27.19 -43.28 -12.82
CA THR A 91 27.16 -42.38 -11.64
C THR A 91 26.13 -41.26 -11.84
N ILE A 92 26.06 -40.69 -13.04
CA ILE A 92 25.06 -39.68 -13.39
C ILE A 92 23.65 -40.29 -13.31
N ALA A 93 23.42 -41.47 -13.88
CA ALA A 93 22.13 -42.16 -13.81
C ALA A 93 21.70 -42.46 -12.36
N GLN A 94 22.63 -42.91 -11.51
CA GLN A 94 22.39 -43.12 -10.08
C GLN A 94 22.06 -41.81 -9.36
N SER A 95 22.80 -40.73 -9.63
CA SER A 95 22.54 -39.42 -9.03
C SER A 95 21.17 -38.85 -9.46
N LEU A 96 20.77 -39.03 -10.72
CA LEU A 96 19.46 -38.61 -11.22
C LEU A 96 18.32 -39.39 -10.59
N ASN A 97 18.47 -40.71 -10.41
CA ASN A 97 17.48 -41.51 -9.68
C ASN A 97 17.39 -41.09 -8.21
N MET A 98 18.51 -40.82 -7.54
CA MET A 98 18.51 -40.35 -6.16
C MET A 98 17.86 -38.97 -6.02
N ILE A 99 18.07 -38.07 -6.98
CA ILE A 99 17.39 -36.76 -7.04
C ILE A 99 15.89 -36.94 -7.26
N ARG A 100 15.49 -37.83 -8.18
CA ARG A 100 14.09 -38.15 -8.43
C ARG A 100 13.40 -38.68 -7.18
N ASP A 101 14.01 -39.62 -6.47
CA ASP A 101 13.45 -40.22 -5.26
C ASP A 101 13.37 -39.20 -4.12
N LYS A 102 14.42 -38.40 -3.89
CA LYS A 102 14.39 -37.31 -2.91
C LYS A 102 13.36 -36.24 -3.26
N SER A 103 13.18 -35.94 -4.54
CA SER A 103 12.19 -34.98 -5.00
C SER A 103 10.77 -35.48 -4.78
N ILE A 104 10.51 -36.78 -4.99
CA ILE A 104 9.21 -37.41 -4.69
C ILE A 104 8.95 -37.37 -3.18
N GLU A 105 9.93 -37.76 -2.36
CA GLU A 105 9.81 -37.72 -0.89
C GLU A 105 9.56 -36.30 -0.37
N GLN A 106 10.25 -35.30 -0.94
CA GLN A 106 10.06 -33.90 -0.57
C GLN A 106 8.65 -33.41 -0.94
N ASN A 107 8.12 -33.81 -2.10
CA ASN A 107 6.79 -33.41 -2.55
C ASN A 107 5.69 -34.08 -1.71
N GLU A 108 5.87 -35.35 -1.31
CA GLU A 108 4.99 -36.04 -0.35
C GLU A 108 5.00 -35.36 1.02
N ARG A 109 6.18 -34.97 1.54
CA ARG A 109 6.27 -34.22 2.80
C ARG A 109 5.57 -32.87 2.70
N GLN A 110 5.75 -32.12 1.60
CA GLN A 110 5.07 -30.85 1.37
C GLN A 110 3.54 -31.04 1.33
N SER A 111 3.06 -32.04 0.60
CA SER A 111 1.64 -32.37 0.51
C SER A 111 1.05 -32.68 1.89
N LYS A 112 1.76 -33.47 2.71
CA LYS A 112 1.33 -33.83 4.07
C LYS A 112 1.30 -32.64 5.04
N ILE A 113 2.26 -31.71 4.92
CA ILE A 113 2.28 -30.45 5.69
C ILE A 113 1.11 -29.55 5.29
N ILE A 114 0.81 -29.46 3.99
CA ILE A 114 -0.33 -28.69 3.48
C ILE A 114 -1.65 -29.29 3.97
N GLU A 115 -1.82 -30.61 3.87
CA GLU A 115 -3.01 -31.32 4.37
C GLU A 115 -3.21 -31.07 5.87
N THR A 116 -2.15 -31.23 6.67
CA THR A 116 -2.20 -30.96 8.12
C THR A 116 -2.53 -29.50 8.43
N SER A 117 -2.03 -28.56 7.63
CA SER A 117 -2.29 -27.13 7.82
C SER A 117 -3.73 -26.76 7.46
N ILE A 118 -4.26 -27.32 6.38
CA ILE A 118 -5.67 -27.15 5.98
C ILE A 118 -6.59 -27.74 7.05
N GLN A 119 -6.28 -28.93 7.57
CA GLN A 119 -7.09 -29.58 8.61
C GLN A 119 -7.08 -28.76 9.92
N LYS A 120 -5.92 -28.26 10.35
CA LYS A 120 -5.83 -27.34 11.50
C LYS A 120 -6.58 -26.03 11.27
N MET A 121 -6.55 -25.50 10.06
CA MET A 121 -7.29 -24.28 9.72
C MET A 121 -8.81 -24.53 9.73
N GLN A 122 -9.27 -25.68 9.23
CA GLN A 122 -10.66 -26.09 9.31
C GLN A 122 -11.12 -26.26 10.76
N GLU A 123 -10.38 -27.01 11.59
CA GLU A 123 -10.68 -27.18 13.02
C GLU A 123 -10.66 -25.84 13.77
N SER A 124 -9.71 -24.95 13.46
CA SER A 124 -9.65 -23.63 14.08
C SER A 124 -10.82 -22.74 13.66
N ASN A 125 -11.27 -22.84 12.40
CA ASN A 125 -12.42 -22.09 11.92
C ASN A 125 -13.72 -22.61 12.51
N GLU A 126 -13.88 -23.93 12.62
CA GLU A 126 -15.03 -24.57 13.24
C GLU A 126 -15.14 -24.17 14.74
N LYS A 127 -14.02 -24.22 15.48
CA LYS A 127 -13.96 -23.72 16.86
C LYS A 127 -14.32 -22.23 16.97
N LYS A 128 -13.82 -21.38 16.06
CA LYS A 128 -14.18 -19.95 16.05
C LYS A 128 -15.64 -19.71 15.71
N LEU A 129 -16.22 -20.50 14.80
CA LEU A 129 -17.63 -20.43 14.45
C LEU A 129 -18.52 -20.86 15.63
N ASP A 130 -18.16 -21.93 16.35
CA ASP A 130 -18.88 -22.34 17.55
C ASP A 130 -18.73 -21.32 18.68
N GLN A 131 -17.54 -20.74 18.87
CA GLN A 131 -17.33 -19.69 19.86
C GLN A 131 -18.11 -18.41 19.51
N MET A 132 -18.23 -18.08 18.22
CA MET A 132 -19.12 -17.01 17.74
C MET A 132 -20.58 -17.35 17.98
N ARG A 133 -21.03 -18.59 17.69
CA ARG A 133 -22.41 -19.04 17.99
C ARG A 133 -22.73 -18.93 19.47
N MET A 134 -21.85 -19.42 20.35
CA MET A 134 -22.00 -19.31 21.79
C MET A 134 -22.05 -17.85 22.24
N THR A 135 -21.13 -17.00 21.77
CA THR A 135 -21.10 -15.57 22.15
C THR A 135 -22.33 -14.82 21.64
N VAL A 136 -22.79 -15.15 20.44
CA VAL A 136 -23.98 -14.55 19.82
C VAL A 136 -25.24 -15.01 20.53
N ASP A 137 -25.38 -16.29 20.87
CA ASP A 137 -26.50 -16.81 21.67
C ASP A 137 -26.50 -16.25 23.08
N GLU A 138 -25.33 -16.16 23.73
CA GLU A 138 -25.21 -15.62 25.09
C GLU A 138 -25.52 -14.13 25.11
N LYS A 139 -25.04 -13.35 24.14
CA LYS A 139 -25.38 -11.92 24.02
C LYS A 139 -26.82 -11.69 23.57
N LEU A 140 -27.36 -12.46 22.63
CA LEU A 140 -28.76 -12.33 22.20
C LEU A 140 -29.67 -12.73 23.36
N THR A 141 -29.47 -13.88 23.97
CA THR A 141 -30.31 -14.35 25.08
C THR A 141 -30.17 -13.44 26.30
N SER A 142 -28.96 -13.06 26.70
CA SER A 142 -28.78 -12.14 27.83
C SER A 142 -29.40 -10.77 27.54
N THR A 143 -29.17 -10.19 26.36
CA THR A 143 -29.65 -8.83 26.06
C THR A 143 -31.15 -8.82 25.76
N LEU A 144 -31.68 -9.82 25.04
CA LEU A 144 -33.11 -9.94 24.79
C LEU A 144 -33.86 -10.27 26.07
N THR A 145 -33.40 -11.23 26.88
CA THR A 145 -34.08 -11.57 28.14
C THR A 145 -34.01 -10.42 29.13
N THR A 146 -32.86 -9.74 29.29
CA THR A 146 -32.77 -8.57 30.19
C THR A 146 -33.65 -7.42 29.70
N ARG A 147 -33.68 -7.14 28.39
CA ARG A 147 -34.49 -6.06 27.82
C ARG A 147 -35.98 -6.41 27.82
N LEU A 148 -36.35 -7.65 27.50
CA LEU A 148 -37.71 -8.17 27.59
C LEU A 148 -38.18 -8.20 29.05
N ASP A 149 -37.38 -8.68 29.99
CA ASP A 149 -37.73 -8.67 31.41
C ASP A 149 -37.85 -7.26 31.95
N SER A 150 -36.98 -6.32 31.54
CA SER A 150 -37.14 -4.91 31.90
C SER A 150 -38.40 -4.30 31.30
N SER A 151 -38.77 -4.71 30.07
CA SER A 151 -39.96 -4.24 29.38
C SER A 151 -41.22 -4.83 29.99
N PHE A 152 -41.24 -6.13 30.27
CA PHE A 152 -42.31 -6.83 30.98
C PHE A 152 -42.44 -6.38 32.42
N LYS A 153 -41.34 -6.06 33.10
CA LYS A 153 -41.36 -5.45 34.45
C LYS A 153 -41.91 -4.04 34.41
N THR A 154 -41.50 -3.21 33.44
CA THR A 154 -42.05 -1.85 33.27
C THR A 154 -43.54 -1.91 32.91
N VAL A 155 -43.93 -2.82 32.02
CA VAL A 155 -45.33 -3.05 31.64
C VAL A 155 -46.12 -3.64 32.80
N SER A 156 -45.55 -4.52 33.61
CA SER A 156 -46.20 -5.07 34.82
C SER A 156 -46.31 -4.03 35.93
N GLU A 157 -45.31 -3.17 36.12
CA GLU A 157 -45.37 -2.04 37.05
C GLU A 157 -46.38 -0.99 36.55
N GLN A 158 -46.50 -0.78 35.23
CA GLN A 158 -47.54 0.07 34.65
C GLN A 158 -48.92 -0.56 34.77
N LEU A 159 -49.06 -1.88 34.57
CA LEU A 159 -50.30 -2.61 34.79
C LEU A 159 -50.69 -2.63 36.27
N GLU A 160 -49.74 -2.82 37.19
CA GLU A 160 -50.00 -2.77 38.63
C GLU A 160 -50.36 -1.35 39.08
N LYS A 161 -49.69 -0.32 38.55
CA LYS A 161 -50.08 1.09 38.74
C LYS A 161 -51.44 1.38 38.12
N LEU A 162 -51.80 0.76 36.99
CA LEU A 162 -53.12 0.87 36.38
C LEU A 162 -54.17 0.13 37.21
N TYR A 163 -53.89 -1.05 37.75
CA TYR A 163 -54.82 -1.79 38.62
C TYR A 163 -55.00 -1.12 39.99
N LYS A 164 -53.93 -0.55 40.57
CA LYS A 164 -54.02 0.32 41.76
C LYS A 164 -54.77 1.62 41.44
N SER A 165 -54.46 2.27 40.32
CA SER A 165 -55.16 3.47 39.85
C SER A 165 -56.64 3.21 39.54
N LEU A 166 -57.01 2.03 39.04
CA LEU A 166 -58.39 1.64 38.75
C LEU A 166 -59.14 1.18 40.02
N GLY A 167 -58.43 0.60 40.99
CA GLY A 167 -58.95 0.33 42.33
C GLY A 167 -59.21 1.62 43.13
N GLU A 168 -58.31 2.60 43.01
CA GLU A 168 -58.47 3.96 43.52
C GLU A 168 -59.56 4.72 42.74
N MET A 169 -59.82 4.40 41.47
CA MET A 169 -60.88 5.02 40.64
C MET A 169 -62.30 4.65 41.08
N LYS A 170 -62.50 3.59 41.89
CA LYS A 170 -63.80 3.32 42.51
C LYS A 170 -64.09 4.28 43.69
N GLU A 171 -63.06 4.85 44.30
CA GLU A 171 -63.18 5.96 45.27
C GLU A 171 -63.01 7.36 44.63
N LEU A 172 -62.34 7.46 43.47
CA LEU A 172 -62.06 8.73 42.77
C LEU A 172 -63.15 9.19 41.78
N SER A 173 -64.34 8.59 41.76
CA SER A 173 -65.48 9.14 41.01
C SER A 173 -65.93 10.53 41.49
N ASN A 174 -65.42 10.99 42.64
CA ASN A 174 -65.62 12.35 43.15
C ASN A 174 -64.50 13.35 42.73
N GLY A 175 -63.46 12.92 42.01
CA GLY A 175 -62.19 13.66 41.86
C GLY A 175 -61.84 14.22 40.48
N VAL A 176 -62.77 14.24 39.51
CA VAL A 176 -62.50 14.74 38.13
C VAL A 176 -62.24 16.26 38.08
N THR A 177 -62.42 16.99 39.17
CA THR A 177 -62.21 18.44 39.21
C THR A 177 -60.72 18.84 39.16
N SER A 178 -59.75 18.05 39.66
CA SER A 178 -58.39 18.56 39.92
C SER A 178 -57.48 18.73 38.68
N ASN A 179 -57.57 17.84 37.68
CA ASN A 179 -56.75 17.92 36.47
C ASN A 179 -57.23 19.04 35.53
N VAL A 180 -58.54 19.29 35.47
CA VAL A 180 -59.12 20.46 34.79
C VAL A 180 -58.85 21.75 35.58
N THR A 181 -58.79 21.69 36.92
CA THR A 181 -58.42 22.85 37.76
C THR A 181 -56.96 23.24 37.59
N THR A 182 -56.04 22.29 37.37
CA THR A 182 -54.61 22.59 37.16
C THR A 182 -54.37 23.24 35.78
N LEU A 183 -55.06 22.78 34.73
CA LEU A 183 -55.08 23.43 33.41
C LEU A 183 -55.74 24.83 33.49
N ASN A 184 -56.87 24.97 34.19
CA ASN A 184 -57.48 26.29 34.44
C ASN A 184 -56.59 27.21 35.26
N ARG A 185 -55.80 26.70 36.21
CA ARG A 185 -54.89 27.51 37.05
C ARG A 185 -53.67 28.05 36.29
N VAL A 186 -53.21 27.35 35.25
CA VAL A 186 -52.19 27.89 34.32
C VAL A 186 -52.78 29.01 33.45
N LEU A 187 -54.08 28.98 33.17
CA LEU A 187 -54.79 30.01 32.40
C LEU A 187 -55.18 31.25 33.21
N THR A 188 -55.14 31.24 34.55
CA THR A 188 -55.49 32.41 35.38
C THR A 188 -54.30 33.27 35.80
N ASN A 189 -53.09 32.73 35.88
CA ASN A 189 -51.89 33.46 36.34
C ASN A 189 -51.02 33.95 35.17
N VAL A 190 -50.79 35.27 35.09
CA VAL A 190 -49.96 35.93 34.05
C VAL A 190 -48.57 35.29 33.92
N LYS A 191 -47.92 34.93 35.04
CA LYS A 191 -46.58 34.34 35.02
C LYS A 191 -46.59 32.90 34.51
N ALA A 192 -47.60 32.10 34.90
CA ALA A 192 -47.75 30.73 34.45
C ALA A 192 -48.00 30.66 32.93
N ARG A 193 -48.74 31.63 32.38
CA ARG A 193 -48.97 31.78 30.94
C ARG A 193 -47.70 32.15 30.17
N GLY A 194 -46.86 33.04 30.70
CA GLY A 194 -45.55 33.35 30.13
C GLY A 194 -44.68 32.10 30.03
N THR A 195 -44.54 31.35 31.14
CA THR A 195 -43.79 30.09 31.14
C THR A 195 -44.38 29.04 30.19
N TRP A 196 -45.70 29.01 29.99
CA TRP A 196 -46.30 28.10 29.01
C TRP A 196 -45.91 28.44 27.56
N ALA A 197 -45.87 29.73 27.21
CA ALA A 197 -45.39 30.19 25.90
C ALA A 197 -43.91 29.83 25.68
N GLU A 198 -43.07 30.01 26.70
CA GLU A 198 -41.66 29.62 26.66
C GLU A 198 -41.49 28.11 26.46
N VAL A 199 -42.25 27.27 27.19
CA VAL A 199 -42.20 25.81 27.06
C VAL A 199 -42.66 25.35 25.68
N GLN A 200 -43.69 25.99 25.12
CA GLN A 200 -44.16 25.69 23.78
C GLN A 200 -43.10 26.04 22.72
N LEU A 201 -42.50 27.23 22.82
CA LEU A 201 -41.43 27.65 21.91
C LEU A 201 -40.21 26.74 22.01
N LYS A 202 -39.80 26.37 23.23
CA LYS A 202 -38.74 25.38 23.46
C LYS A 202 -39.04 24.05 22.80
N GLY A 203 -40.27 23.55 22.93
CA GLY A 203 -40.69 22.31 22.28
C GLY A 203 -40.54 22.36 20.76
N ILE A 204 -40.85 23.50 20.12
CA ILE A 204 -40.66 23.70 18.68
C ILE A 204 -39.17 23.74 18.31
N LEU A 205 -38.36 24.46 19.10
CA LEU A 205 -36.91 24.56 18.90
C LEU A 205 -36.22 23.19 19.03
N ASP A 206 -36.57 22.42 20.06
CA ASP A 206 -36.04 21.07 20.30
C ASP A 206 -36.39 20.09 19.17
N GLN A 207 -37.59 20.19 18.60
CA GLN A 207 -38.01 19.33 17.49
C GLN A 207 -37.37 19.72 16.16
N THR A 208 -37.12 21.01 15.94
CA THR A 208 -36.72 21.53 14.62
C THR A 208 -35.21 21.74 14.47
N ILE A 209 -34.57 22.29 15.52
CA ILE A 209 -33.16 22.70 15.52
C ILE A 209 -32.48 22.47 16.89
N PRO A 210 -32.44 21.23 17.42
CA PRO A 210 -32.06 20.94 18.82
C PRO A 210 -30.66 21.39 19.25
N THR A 211 -29.73 21.62 18.32
CA THR A 211 -28.34 22.01 18.63
C THR A 211 -28.00 23.44 18.23
N MET A 212 -28.92 24.16 17.58
CA MET A 212 -28.65 25.45 16.95
C MET A 212 -29.38 26.60 17.66
N TYR A 213 -29.70 26.45 18.95
CA TYR A 213 -30.23 27.54 19.76
C TYR A 213 -29.58 27.56 21.14
N GLU A 214 -29.75 28.67 21.86
CA GLU A 214 -29.35 28.85 23.25
C GLU A 214 -30.49 29.48 24.04
N GLU A 215 -30.57 29.13 25.33
CA GLU A 215 -31.57 29.66 26.25
C GLU A 215 -30.99 30.78 27.10
N ASN A 216 -31.81 31.77 27.43
CA ASN A 216 -31.47 32.87 28.33
C ASN A 216 -30.18 33.58 27.92
N VAL A 217 -30.06 34.06 26.68
CA VAL A 217 -28.79 34.60 26.16
C VAL A 217 -28.68 36.11 26.42
N ALA A 218 -27.55 36.55 26.96
CA ALA A 218 -27.24 37.97 27.07
C ALA A 218 -26.85 38.54 25.70
N THR A 219 -27.73 39.34 25.11
CA THR A 219 -27.55 39.90 23.76
C THR A 219 -26.99 41.32 23.79
N GLY A 220 -27.17 42.07 24.88
CA GLY A 220 -26.66 43.42 25.08
C GLY A 220 -25.21 43.48 25.60
N GLU A 221 -24.62 44.69 25.55
CA GLU A 221 -23.36 45.01 26.22
C GLU A 221 -23.49 44.90 27.76
N LYS A 222 -24.71 45.14 28.26
CA LYS A 222 -25.07 44.96 29.67
C LYS A 222 -25.61 43.54 29.86
N ALA A 223 -25.04 42.81 30.82
CA ALA A 223 -25.41 41.42 31.14
C ALA A 223 -26.87 41.23 31.61
N THR A 224 -27.62 42.31 31.83
CA THR A 224 -29.00 42.31 32.34
C THR A 224 -30.05 42.08 31.25
N GLU A 225 -29.72 42.28 29.98
CA GLU A 225 -30.65 42.13 28.86
C GLU A 225 -30.52 40.72 28.27
N ARG A 226 -31.35 39.81 28.78
CA ARG A 226 -31.34 38.40 28.39
C ARG A 226 -32.59 38.06 27.59
N VAL A 227 -32.40 37.54 26.39
CA VAL A 227 -33.50 37.00 25.57
C VAL A 227 -33.75 35.54 25.96
N GLU A 228 -35.00 35.12 25.96
CA GLU A 228 -35.42 33.76 26.32
C GLU A 228 -34.76 32.71 25.43
N PHE A 229 -34.75 32.92 24.12
CA PHE A 229 -34.11 32.03 23.15
C PHE A 229 -33.33 32.81 22.10
N ALA A 230 -32.20 32.28 21.66
CA ALA A 230 -31.45 32.81 20.53
C ALA A 230 -31.02 31.69 19.58
N VAL A 231 -31.41 31.78 18.31
CA VAL A 231 -31.02 30.80 17.28
C VAL A 231 -29.64 31.17 16.73
N LYS A 232 -28.73 30.22 16.72
CA LYS A 232 -27.36 30.36 16.20
C LYS A 232 -27.38 30.26 14.68
N ILE A 233 -27.06 31.35 14.00
CA ILE A 233 -26.85 31.38 12.56
C ILE A 233 -25.35 31.17 12.30
N PRO A 234 -24.95 30.09 11.61
CA PRO A 234 -23.55 29.84 11.28
C PRO A 234 -23.05 30.91 10.29
N SER A 235 -21.93 31.55 10.62
CA SER A 235 -21.24 32.48 9.72
C SER A 235 -20.38 31.71 8.72
N SER A 236 -20.25 32.23 7.50
CA SER A 236 -19.36 31.68 6.47
C SER A 236 -17.89 32.05 6.68
N GLU A 237 -17.59 32.99 7.58
CA GLU A 237 -16.22 33.40 7.89
C GLU A 237 -15.61 32.52 8.99
N LYS A 238 -14.39 32.01 8.73
CA LYS A 238 -13.67 31.13 9.66
C LYS A 238 -13.41 31.82 11.00
N GLY A 239 -13.91 31.20 12.07
CA GLY A 239 -13.64 31.64 13.44
C GLY A 239 -14.46 32.85 13.88
N ALA A 240 -15.39 33.32 13.06
CA ALA A 240 -16.39 34.29 13.48
C ALA A 240 -17.38 33.60 14.44
N GLU A 241 -17.74 34.27 15.53
CA GLU A 241 -18.80 33.79 16.40
C GLU A 241 -20.12 33.69 15.63
N PRO A 242 -20.97 32.68 15.93
CA PRO A 242 -22.27 32.56 15.29
C PRO A 242 -23.12 33.80 15.60
N THR A 243 -23.74 34.37 14.58
CA THR A 243 -24.69 35.47 14.78
C THR A 243 -25.97 34.93 15.41
N LEU A 244 -26.44 35.60 16.46
CA LEU A 244 -27.61 35.16 17.22
C LEU A 244 -28.88 35.81 16.67
N LEU A 245 -29.93 35.03 16.42
CA LEU A 245 -31.27 35.51 16.12
C LEU A 245 -32.12 35.48 17.40
N PRO A 246 -32.40 36.65 18.03
CA PRO A 246 -33.17 36.69 19.26
C PRO A 246 -34.64 36.34 19.02
N ILE A 247 -35.19 35.48 19.87
CA ILE A 247 -36.60 35.08 19.87
C ILE A 247 -37.15 35.21 21.29
N ASP A 248 -38.18 36.04 21.45
CA ASP A 248 -38.83 36.28 22.73
C ASP A 248 -40.31 35.90 22.64
N SER A 249 -40.80 35.12 23.62
CA SER A 249 -42.17 34.64 23.64
C SER A 249 -43.09 35.60 24.40
N LYS A 250 -44.18 36.02 23.74
CA LYS A 250 -45.19 36.90 24.34
C LYS A 250 -46.57 36.25 24.26
N PHE A 251 -47.31 36.38 25.36
CA PHE A 251 -48.66 35.85 25.44
C PHE A 251 -49.63 36.79 26.18
N PRO A 252 -50.05 37.92 25.55
CA PRO A 252 -51.04 38.85 26.07
C PRO A 252 -52.47 38.28 25.99
N MET A 253 -52.68 37.12 26.62
CA MET A 253 -53.93 36.37 26.55
C MET A 253 -55.13 37.14 27.10
N GLU A 254 -54.95 38.01 28.09
CA GLU A 254 -56.06 38.78 28.68
C GLU A 254 -56.66 39.76 27.68
N ASP A 255 -55.83 40.49 26.94
CA ASP A 255 -56.31 41.43 25.93
C ASP A 255 -56.89 40.69 24.73
N TYR A 256 -56.33 39.52 24.39
CA TYR A 256 -56.90 38.65 23.36
C TYR A 256 -58.26 38.06 23.77
N ILE A 257 -58.44 37.60 25.01
CA ILE A 257 -59.74 37.11 25.51
C ILE A 257 -60.76 38.26 25.52
N ARG A 258 -60.41 39.44 26.03
CA ARG A 258 -61.33 40.61 26.01
C ARG A 258 -61.78 40.97 24.60
N LEU A 259 -60.87 40.85 23.63
CA LEU A 259 -61.20 41.04 22.22
C LEU A 259 -62.20 39.99 21.73
N CYS A 260 -61.94 38.70 21.99
CA CYS A 260 -62.85 37.60 21.64
C CYS A 260 -64.22 37.78 22.28
N ASP A 261 -64.28 38.08 23.58
CA ASP A 261 -65.53 38.30 24.31
C ASP A 261 -66.32 39.48 23.73
N ALA A 262 -65.65 40.58 23.36
CA ALA A 262 -66.30 41.72 22.72
C ALA A 262 -66.82 41.37 21.31
N ALA A 263 -66.11 40.51 20.57
CA ALA A 263 -66.55 40.01 19.28
C ALA A 263 -67.78 39.11 19.41
N ASP A 264 -67.76 38.18 20.36
CA ASP A 264 -68.85 37.22 20.61
C ASP A 264 -70.12 37.92 21.08
N ASN A 265 -69.99 39.00 21.85
CA ASN A 265 -71.12 39.84 22.29
C ASN A 265 -71.58 40.85 21.22
N ALA A 266 -70.97 40.86 20.02
CA ALA A 266 -71.26 41.77 18.93
C ALA A 266 -71.22 43.27 19.30
N ASP A 267 -70.37 43.65 20.28
CA ASP A 267 -70.18 45.03 20.69
C ASP A 267 -69.05 45.68 19.88
N ALA A 268 -69.43 46.43 18.85
CA ALA A 268 -68.47 47.07 17.95
C ALA A 268 -67.57 48.11 18.66
N ALA A 269 -68.06 48.79 19.69
CA ALA A 269 -67.29 49.80 20.41
C ALA A 269 -66.27 49.16 21.35
N ALA A 270 -66.71 48.15 22.12
CA ALA A 270 -65.81 47.37 22.97
C ALA A 270 -64.77 46.60 22.15
N LEU A 271 -65.15 46.06 20.99
CA LEU A 271 -64.23 45.36 20.09
C LEU A 271 -63.12 46.27 19.57
N ALA A 272 -63.47 47.49 19.15
CA ALA A 272 -62.48 48.47 18.68
C ALA A 272 -61.53 48.90 19.80
N ALA A 273 -62.05 49.11 21.01
CA ALA A 273 -61.25 49.47 22.18
C ALA A 273 -60.30 48.33 22.61
N ALA A 274 -60.80 47.09 22.67
CA ALA A 274 -60.00 45.91 23.00
C ALA A 274 -58.90 45.65 21.97
N ARG A 275 -59.21 45.81 20.67
CA ARG A 275 -58.21 45.70 19.59
C ARG A 275 -57.09 46.72 19.76
N LYS A 276 -57.44 47.98 19.99
CA LYS A 276 -56.45 49.04 20.18
C LYS A 276 -55.57 48.77 21.41
N ALA A 277 -56.17 48.32 22.51
CA ALA A 277 -55.41 47.97 23.72
C ALA A 277 -54.42 46.82 23.47
N LEU A 278 -54.83 45.80 22.71
CA LEU A 278 -53.96 44.69 22.32
C LEU A 278 -52.80 45.17 21.43
N GLU A 279 -53.07 46.03 20.45
CA GLU A 279 -52.06 46.62 19.57
C GLU A 279 -51.04 47.47 20.35
N ASP A 280 -51.52 48.33 21.25
CA ASP A 280 -50.67 49.17 22.11
C ASP A 280 -49.80 48.31 23.03
N ARG A 281 -50.34 47.19 23.54
CA ARG A 281 -49.57 46.23 24.35
C ARG A 281 -48.47 45.56 23.53
N ILE A 282 -48.78 45.04 22.35
CA ILE A 282 -47.78 44.43 21.45
C ILE A 282 -46.69 45.44 21.08
N LEU A 283 -47.05 46.70 20.83
CA LEU A 283 -46.10 47.76 20.57
C LEU A 283 -45.20 48.05 21.78
N GLY A 284 -45.74 47.94 22.99
CA GLY A 284 -44.97 47.99 24.24
C GLY A 284 -43.95 46.86 24.35
N GLU A 285 -44.38 45.62 24.11
CA GLU A 285 -43.50 44.45 24.12
C GLU A 285 -42.41 44.55 23.05
N ALA A 286 -42.72 45.13 21.88
CA ALA A 286 -41.75 45.35 20.81
C ALA A 286 -40.60 46.29 21.24
N LYS A 287 -40.91 47.34 22.02
CA LYS A 287 -39.88 48.24 22.57
C LYS A 287 -38.92 47.51 23.51
N GLU A 288 -39.43 46.56 24.28
CA GLU A 288 -38.62 45.72 25.16
C GLU A 288 -37.73 44.76 24.36
N ILE A 289 -38.28 44.08 23.36
CA ILE A 289 -37.53 43.13 22.51
C ILE A 289 -36.44 43.83 21.68
N ARG A 290 -36.66 45.08 21.27
CA ARG A 290 -35.66 45.85 20.50
C ARG A 290 -34.30 45.96 21.20
N LYS A 291 -34.27 45.88 22.54
CA LYS A 291 -33.02 45.91 23.33
C LYS A 291 -32.11 44.72 23.02
N TYR A 292 -32.67 43.63 22.51
CA TYR A 292 -31.91 42.43 22.15
C TYR A 292 -31.20 42.52 20.80
N ILE A 293 -31.45 43.56 20.00
CA ILE A 293 -30.86 43.74 18.67
C ILE A 293 -29.54 44.51 18.80
N ASN A 294 -28.42 43.79 18.78
CA ASN A 294 -27.06 44.32 18.91
C ASN A 294 -26.13 43.72 17.83
N VAL A 295 -26.08 44.38 16.67
CA VAL A 295 -25.19 44.00 15.55
C VAL A 295 -23.74 44.38 15.91
N PRO A 296 -22.73 43.51 15.72
CA PRO A 296 -22.72 42.28 14.91
C PRO A 296 -23.04 40.97 15.67
N LYS A 297 -23.23 41.02 17.00
CA LYS A 297 -23.47 39.81 17.81
C LYS A 297 -24.81 39.15 17.48
N THR A 298 -25.83 39.96 17.23
CA THR A 298 -27.16 39.48 16.82
C THR A 298 -27.50 39.89 15.40
N THR A 299 -28.53 39.26 14.85
CA THR A 299 -29.16 39.69 13.60
C THR A 299 -29.72 41.10 13.72
N PRO A 300 -29.85 41.84 12.61
CA PRO A 300 -30.47 43.17 12.61
C PRO A 300 -31.98 43.13 12.91
N TYR A 301 -32.58 41.94 12.98
CA TYR A 301 -33.98 41.72 13.31
C TYR A 301 -34.12 40.75 14.49
N ALA A 302 -35.20 40.86 15.25
CA ALA A 302 -35.60 39.89 16.27
C ALA A 302 -37.00 39.32 15.98
N ILE A 303 -37.32 38.17 16.55
CA ILE A 303 -38.63 37.54 16.40
C ILE A 303 -39.42 37.67 17.69
N MET A 304 -40.62 38.24 17.59
CA MET A 304 -41.64 38.16 18.63
C MET A 304 -42.52 36.94 18.35
N TYR A 305 -42.41 35.93 19.21
CA TYR A 305 -43.22 34.72 19.13
C TYR A 305 -44.55 34.91 19.87
N LEU A 306 -45.66 34.65 19.18
CA LEU A 306 -47.01 34.70 19.73
C LEU A 306 -47.51 33.26 19.90
N ALA A 307 -47.81 32.85 21.14
CA ALA A 307 -48.06 31.44 21.50
C ALA A 307 -49.30 30.81 20.85
N THR A 308 -50.25 31.62 20.36
CA THR A 308 -51.45 31.13 19.68
C THR A 308 -51.57 31.68 18.27
N GLU A 309 -51.99 30.83 17.35
CA GLU A 309 -52.17 31.21 15.95
C GLU A 309 -53.29 32.26 15.79
N GLY A 310 -54.33 32.21 16.63
CA GLY A 310 -55.40 33.23 16.62
C GLY A 310 -54.90 34.62 17.02
N LEU A 311 -54.00 34.71 18.02
CA LEU A 311 -53.38 35.98 18.38
C LEU A 311 -52.49 36.50 17.25
N TYR A 312 -51.69 35.63 16.65
CA TYR A 312 -50.89 35.98 15.48
C TYR A 312 -51.77 36.49 14.32
N ALA A 313 -52.87 35.81 14.02
CA ALA A 313 -53.78 36.18 12.93
C ALA A 313 -54.44 37.54 13.17
N GLU A 314 -54.86 37.85 14.40
CA GLU A 314 -55.43 39.16 14.73
C GLU A 314 -54.41 40.29 14.53
N ILE A 315 -53.17 40.09 14.98
CA ILE A 315 -52.11 41.09 14.82
C ILE A 315 -51.70 41.24 13.35
N ALA A 316 -51.54 40.11 12.63
CA ALA A 316 -51.16 40.09 11.23
C ALA A 316 -52.24 40.68 10.31
N SER A 317 -53.52 40.56 10.67
CA SER A 317 -54.64 41.13 9.92
C SER A 317 -55.04 42.54 10.36
N SER A 318 -54.29 43.15 11.29
CA SER A 318 -54.62 44.48 11.78
C SER A 318 -54.59 45.51 10.66
N ARG A 319 -55.70 46.25 10.54
CA ARG A 319 -55.86 47.34 9.57
C ARG A 319 -55.02 48.58 9.90
N SER A 320 -54.40 48.63 11.07
CA SER A 320 -53.53 49.74 11.48
C SER A 320 -52.11 49.64 10.92
N GLY A 321 -51.78 48.54 10.22
CA GLY A 321 -50.44 48.32 9.68
C GLY A 321 -49.41 48.03 10.78
N LEU A 322 -49.85 47.45 11.90
CA LEU A 322 -48.97 47.14 13.03
C LEU A 322 -47.80 46.23 12.64
N PRO A 323 -47.97 45.14 11.86
CA PRO A 323 -46.85 44.29 11.44
C PRO A 323 -45.77 45.06 10.68
N GLU A 324 -46.16 45.92 9.75
CA GLU A 324 -45.24 46.77 8.97
C GLU A 324 -44.52 47.77 9.88
N LYS A 325 -45.24 48.33 10.86
CA LYS A 325 -44.65 49.23 11.85
C LYS A 325 -43.61 48.52 12.73
N LEU A 326 -43.92 47.33 13.23
CA LEU A 326 -43.00 46.51 14.02
C LEU A 326 -41.74 46.17 13.22
N GLN A 327 -41.90 45.81 11.95
CA GLN A 327 -40.79 45.48 11.08
C GLN A 327 -39.91 46.69 10.75
N ASN A 328 -40.51 47.82 10.35
CA ASN A 328 -39.76 48.99 9.86
C ASN A 328 -39.19 49.88 10.96
N GLU A 329 -39.93 50.10 12.06
CA GLU A 329 -39.49 51.00 13.14
C GLU A 329 -38.70 50.27 14.24
N TYR A 330 -39.05 49.01 14.52
CA TYR A 330 -38.48 48.25 15.63
C TYR A 330 -37.60 47.07 15.20
N ASN A 331 -37.53 46.75 13.90
CA ASN A 331 -36.85 45.58 13.36
C ASN A 331 -37.33 44.25 13.98
N ILE A 332 -38.63 44.15 14.27
CA ILE A 332 -39.22 42.97 14.88
C ILE A 332 -40.16 42.28 13.91
N MET A 333 -39.96 40.97 13.74
CA MET A 333 -40.83 40.11 12.97
C MET A 333 -41.76 39.34 13.92
N ILE A 334 -43.05 39.33 13.63
CA ILE A 334 -44.02 38.52 14.37
C ILE A 334 -44.10 37.12 13.79
N ALA A 335 -44.21 36.11 14.66
CA ALA A 335 -44.39 34.72 14.24
C ALA A 335 -45.34 33.97 15.18
N GLY A 336 -46.34 33.31 14.60
CA GLY A 336 -47.15 32.29 15.29
C GLY A 336 -46.44 30.93 15.33
N PRO A 337 -47.03 29.91 16.00
CA PRO A 337 -46.49 28.56 16.08
C PRO A 337 -46.21 27.92 14.72
N ILE A 338 -47.10 28.12 13.73
CA ILE A 338 -46.90 27.54 12.39
C ILE A 338 -45.79 28.29 11.65
N THR A 339 -45.82 29.63 11.68
CA THR A 339 -44.85 30.48 10.98
C THR A 339 -43.44 30.28 11.52
N ILE A 340 -43.25 30.21 12.85
CA ILE A 340 -41.92 29.99 13.42
C ILE A 340 -41.39 28.60 13.08
N THR A 341 -42.25 27.57 13.14
CA THR A 341 -41.87 26.21 12.77
C THR A 341 -41.45 26.12 11.31
N ALA A 342 -42.19 26.78 10.40
CA ALA A 342 -41.84 26.85 8.99
C ALA A 342 -40.50 27.59 8.77
N LEU A 343 -40.33 28.75 9.40
CA LEU A 343 -39.11 29.54 9.32
C LEU A 343 -37.88 28.76 9.82
N LEU A 344 -38.01 28.10 10.97
CA LEU A 344 -36.94 27.29 11.55
C LEU A 344 -36.62 26.06 10.70
N ASN A 345 -37.61 25.42 10.08
CA ASN A 345 -37.39 24.33 9.12
C ASN A 345 -36.64 24.80 7.89
N SER A 346 -37.00 25.96 7.33
CA SER A 346 -36.30 26.57 6.21
C SER A 346 -34.85 26.93 6.58
N LEU A 347 -34.63 27.51 7.76
CA LEU A 347 -33.30 27.80 8.30
C LEU A 347 -32.48 26.53 8.52
N SER A 348 -33.08 25.47 9.08
CA SER A 348 -32.44 24.17 9.32
C SER A 348 -31.88 23.56 8.04
N MET A 349 -32.63 23.65 6.92
CA MET A 349 -32.14 23.19 5.62
C MET A 349 -30.94 24.03 5.12
N GLY A 350 -31.00 25.36 5.29
CA GLY A 350 -29.88 26.25 4.98
C GLY A 350 -28.63 25.96 5.82
N PHE A 351 -28.79 25.71 7.12
CA PHE A 351 -27.68 25.40 8.04
C PHE A 351 -27.02 24.06 7.73
N LYS A 352 -27.80 23.04 7.36
CA LYS A 352 -27.26 21.75 6.91
C LYS A 352 -26.37 21.91 5.69
N THR A 353 -26.76 22.76 4.73
CA THR A 353 -25.92 23.04 3.55
C THR A 353 -24.60 23.72 3.92
N VAL A 354 -24.62 24.69 4.84
CA VAL A 354 -23.39 25.36 5.31
C VAL A 354 -22.46 24.37 6.01
N ALA A 355 -22.97 23.55 6.92
CA ALA A 355 -22.18 22.53 7.63
C ALA A 355 -21.56 21.49 6.69
N ILE A 356 -22.30 21.05 5.66
CA ILE A 356 -21.79 20.14 4.62
C ILE A 356 -20.65 20.80 3.83
N ASN A 357 -20.79 22.09 3.48
CA ASN A 357 -19.75 22.82 2.74
C ASN A 357 -18.45 22.95 3.55
N GLU A 358 -18.52 23.17 4.86
CA GLU A 358 -17.34 23.20 5.72
C GLU A 358 -16.63 21.85 5.76
N LYS A 359 -17.38 20.76 5.95
CA LYS A 359 -16.83 19.40 5.95
C LYS A 359 -16.23 19.02 4.59
N ALA A 360 -16.88 19.39 3.49
CA ALA A 360 -16.33 19.22 2.15
C ALA A 360 -15.02 19.99 1.96
N ASN A 361 -14.91 21.20 2.50
CA ASN A 361 -13.66 21.99 2.47
C ASN A 361 -12.56 21.38 3.34
N GLU A 362 -12.90 20.81 4.50
CA GLU A 362 -11.97 20.06 5.36
C GLU A 362 -11.42 18.83 4.61
N VAL A 363 -12.30 18.04 4.00
CA VAL A 363 -11.93 16.90 3.15
C VAL A 363 -11.07 17.34 1.97
N ARG A 364 -11.43 18.44 1.28
CA ARG A 364 -10.64 18.99 0.16
C ARG A 364 -9.22 19.35 0.59
N LYS A 365 -9.05 19.94 1.77
CA LYS A 365 -7.72 20.25 2.33
C LYS A 365 -6.94 18.99 2.67
N LEU A 366 -7.58 17.99 3.27
CA LEU A 366 -6.95 16.71 3.58
C LEU A 366 -6.46 16.03 2.29
N LEU A 367 -7.28 16.06 1.24
CA LEU A 367 -6.91 15.55 -0.08
C LEU A 367 -5.76 16.36 -0.70
N ALA A 368 -5.74 17.68 -0.54
CA ALA A 368 -4.63 18.51 -1.01
C ALA A 368 -3.31 18.18 -0.28
N ALA A 369 -3.36 18.01 1.04
CA ALA A 369 -2.20 17.60 1.83
C ALA A 369 -1.72 16.19 1.44
N CYS A 370 -2.65 15.25 1.23
CA CYS A 370 -2.35 13.89 0.78
C CYS A 370 -1.70 13.91 -0.62
N LYS A 371 -2.20 14.75 -1.55
CA LYS A 371 -1.59 14.95 -2.87
C LYS A 371 -0.13 15.40 -2.75
N THR A 372 0.16 16.39 -1.91
CA THR A 372 1.54 16.86 -1.68
C THR A 372 2.43 15.75 -1.13
N GLN A 373 1.95 14.95 -0.18
CA GLN A 373 2.71 13.81 0.34
C GLN A 373 2.95 12.73 -0.72
N TYR A 374 1.98 12.50 -1.61
CA TYR A 374 2.11 11.56 -2.72
C TYR A 374 3.15 12.02 -3.76
N ASP A 375 3.21 13.32 -4.05
CA ASP A 375 4.22 13.91 -4.95
C ASP A 375 5.64 13.74 -4.36
N ILE A 376 5.81 13.94 -3.05
CA ILE A 376 7.08 13.69 -2.34
C ILE A 376 7.45 12.21 -2.41
N PHE A 377 6.49 11.31 -2.18
CA PHE A 377 6.70 9.87 -2.28
C PHE A 377 7.13 9.45 -3.69
N GLY A 378 6.52 10.03 -4.74
CA GLY A 378 6.94 9.82 -6.13
C GLY A 378 8.41 10.21 -6.38
N THR A 379 8.86 11.31 -5.78
CA THR A 379 10.27 11.75 -5.85
C THR A 379 11.21 10.76 -5.16
N VAL A 380 10.83 10.21 -4.01
CA VAL A 380 11.61 9.19 -3.30
C VAL A 380 11.69 7.90 -4.10
N LEU A 381 10.59 7.43 -4.69
CA LEU A 381 10.58 6.27 -5.58
C LEU A 381 11.49 6.47 -6.80
N GLN A 382 11.51 7.67 -7.37
CA GLN A 382 12.39 7.97 -8.50
C GLN A 382 13.88 7.91 -8.10
N LYS A 383 14.23 8.40 -6.90
CA LYS A 383 15.59 8.25 -6.35
C LYS A 383 15.95 6.78 -6.10
N ALA A 384 15.02 6.00 -5.55
CA ALA A 384 15.22 4.57 -5.32
C ALA A 384 15.45 3.81 -6.63
N LYS A 385 14.63 4.08 -7.65
CA LYS A 385 14.83 3.54 -9.01
C LYS A 385 16.22 3.87 -9.55
N LYS A 386 16.64 5.14 -9.45
CA LYS A 386 17.96 5.56 -9.92
C LYS A 386 19.10 4.80 -9.24
N LYS A 387 19.02 4.59 -7.92
CA LYS A 387 20.02 3.77 -7.18
C LYS A 387 20.04 2.31 -7.65
N ILE A 388 18.88 1.72 -7.96
CA ILE A 388 18.82 0.36 -8.51
C ILE A 388 19.45 0.31 -9.90
N ASP A 389 19.14 1.28 -10.77
CA ASP A 389 19.71 1.36 -12.11
C ASP A 389 21.25 1.55 -12.06
N ASP A 390 21.75 2.39 -11.15
CA ASP A 390 23.19 2.61 -10.94
C ASP A 390 23.89 1.37 -10.35
N ALA A 391 23.24 0.65 -9.44
CA ALA A 391 23.73 -0.63 -8.93
C ALA A 391 23.77 -1.70 -10.04
N GLY A 392 22.76 -1.74 -10.91
CA GLY A 392 22.73 -2.60 -12.09
C GLY A 392 23.92 -2.34 -13.03
N ARG A 393 24.19 -1.07 -13.35
CA ARG A 393 25.36 -0.69 -14.16
C ARG A 393 26.69 -1.10 -13.54
N SER A 394 26.82 -0.94 -12.22
CA SER A 394 28.04 -1.35 -11.50
C SER A 394 28.25 -2.87 -11.55
N LEU A 395 27.16 -3.64 -11.52
CA LEU A 395 27.20 -5.10 -11.69
C LEU A 395 27.67 -5.49 -13.09
N ASP A 396 27.14 -4.82 -14.13
CA ASP A 396 27.53 -5.05 -15.52
C ASP A 396 29.02 -4.76 -15.75
N ASP A 397 29.54 -3.65 -15.20
CA ASP A 397 30.96 -3.30 -15.28
C ASP A 397 31.85 -4.32 -14.55
N ALA A 398 31.43 -4.80 -13.37
CA ALA A 398 32.13 -5.86 -12.64
C ALA A 398 32.15 -7.18 -13.44
N GLN A 399 31.04 -7.53 -14.10
CA GLN A 399 30.94 -8.71 -14.94
C GLN A 399 31.81 -8.60 -16.19
N HIS A 400 31.90 -7.42 -16.81
CA HIS A 400 32.80 -7.16 -17.93
C HIS A 400 34.27 -7.29 -17.52
N ARG A 401 34.66 -6.68 -16.39
CA ARG A 401 36.01 -6.86 -15.81
C ARG A 401 36.32 -8.32 -15.51
N ASN A 402 35.39 -9.05 -14.91
CA ASN A 402 35.56 -10.48 -14.63
C ASN A 402 35.78 -11.29 -15.92
N SER A 403 35.05 -10.99 -16.99
CA SER A 403 35.25 -11.62 -18.31
C SER A 403 36.65 -11.34 -18.88
N ILE A 404 37.14 -10.09 -18.78
CA ILE A 404 38.50 -9.72 -19.20
C ILE A 404 39.55 -10.46 -18.36
N ILE A 405 39.37 -10.51 -17.03
CA ILE A 405 40.27 -11.20 -16.10
C ILE A 405 40.30 -12.70 -16.43
N GLN A 406 39.16 -13.35 -16.64
CA GLN A 406 39.12 -14.76 -17.07
C GLN A 406 39.81 -14.98 -18.41
N LYS A 407 39.66 -14.06 -19.37
CA LYS A 407 40.32 -14.13 -20.67
C LYS A 407 41.85 -13.98 -20.54
N LYS A 408 42.31 -13.10 -19.65
CA LYS A 408 43.74 -12.91 -19.33
C LYS A 408 44.30 -14.12 -18.58
N LEU A 409 43.60 -14.64 -17.57
CA LEU A 409 44.01 -15.81 -16.79
C LEU A 409 44.09 -17.09 -17.65
N ARG A 410 43.18 -17.26 -18.61
CA ARG A 410 43.28 -18.35 -19.61
C ARG A 410 44.52 -18.25 -20.51
N GLY A 411 45.15 -17.07 -20.59
CA GLY A 411 46.40 -16.86 -21.31
C GLY A 411 47.65 -16.98 -20.43
N VAL A 412 47.52 -17.30 -19.14
CA VAL A 412 48.62 -17.44 -18.17
C VAL A 412 48.79 -18.91 -17.75
N GLU A 413 48.58 -19.86 -18.68
CA GLU A 413 49.22 -21.16 -18.57
C GLU A 413 50.61 -21.04 -19.22
N ASP A 414 51.64 -21.46 -18.48
CA ASP A 414 53.08 -21.39 -18.74
C ASP A 414 53.80 -20.07 -18.37
N ILE A 415 53.89 -19.79 -17.07
CA ILE A 415 55.05 -19.07 -16.52
C ILE A 415 55.72 -19.98 -15.48
N GLU A 416 57.02 -20.21 -15.67
CA GLU A 416 57.85 -21.09 -14.85
C GLU A 416 57.80 -20.72 -13.37
N ARG A 417 57.74 -21.75 -12.52
CA ARG A 417 57.65 -21.69 -11.05
C ARG A 417 58.72 -20.83 -10.35
N SER A 418 59.75 -20.41 -11.07
CA SER A 418 60.87 -19.59 -10.60
C SER A 418 60.54 -18.09 -10.52
N GLU A 419 59.53 -17.58 -11.23
CA GLU A 419 59.18 -16.15 -11.25
C GLU A 419 58.11 -15.75 -10.22
N ALA A 420 57.35 -16.71 -9.68
CA ALA A 420 56.26 -16.45 -8.73
C ALA A 420 56.76 -16.06 -7.32
N GLU A 421 57.93 -16.55 -6.90
CA GLU A 421 58.47 -16.28 -5.56
C GLU A 421 59.08 -14.87 -5.43
N ASN A 422 59.48 -14.24 -6.54
CA ASN A 422 60.02 -12.86 -6.51
C ASN A 422 58.94 -11.76 -6.47
N ILE A 423 57.70 -12.05 -6.85
CA ILE A 423 56.62 -11.04 -6.93
C ILE A 423 55.83 -10.94 -5.62
N LEU A 424 55.72 -12.03 -4.86
CA LEU A 424 54.94 -12.09 -3.61
C LEU A 424 55.76 -11.60 -2.40
N SER A 425 56.35 -10.39 -2.50
CA SER A 425 56.77 -9.63 -1.32
C SER A 425 55.53 -9.27 -0.50
N ILE A 426 55.04 -10.22 0.30
CA ILE A 426 53.94 -10.04 1.24
C ILE A 426 54.49 -9.18 2.39
N ASP A 427 54.30 -7.87 2.30
CA ASP A 427 54.36 -6.99 3.45
C ASP A 427 52.95 -6.92 4.07
N GLN A 428 52.83 -7.39 5.31
CA GLN A 428 51.59 -7.39 6.07
C GLN A 428 51.33 -5.97 6.59
N GLY A 429 50.22 -5.37 6.15
CA GLY A 429 49.74 -4.10 6.66
C GLY A 429 48.23 -3.99 6.55
N PHE A 430 47.51 -4.73 7.40
CA PHE A 430 46.14 -4.36 7.77
C PHE A 430 46.19 -3.01 8.50
N ALA A 431 45.54 -2.00 7.95
CA ALA A 431 45.14 -0.82 8.70
C ALA A 431 43.73 -0.43 8.26
N ASP A 432 42.80 -0.67 9.17
CA ASP A 432 41.46 -0.10 9.17
C ASP A 432 41.52 1.41 8.94
N THR A 433 40.68 1.89 8.03
CA THR A 433 40.14 3.25 8.11
C THR A 433 38.64 3.14 7.89
N GLU A 434 37.93 2.91 8.99
CA GLU A 434 36.64 3.54 9.21
C GLU A 434 36.88 5.06 9.23
N ASP A 435 36.18 5.81 8.39
CA ASP A 435 35.92 7.22 8.68
C ASP A 435 34.59 7.65 8.07
N ASP A 436 33.87 8.41 8.87
CA ASP A 436 32.46 8.82 8.79
C ASP A 436 32.08 9.68 7.57
N ASN A 437 30.90 9.39 7.00
CA ASN A 437 29.76 10.34 6.92
C ASN A 437 28.48 9.68 6.37
#